data_AF-A0A8E1WKY7-F1
#
_entry.id   AF-A0A8E1WKY7-F1
#
_cell.length_a   1.000
_cell.length_b   1.000
_cell.length_c   1.000
_cell.angle_alpha   90.00
_cell.angle_beta   90.00
_cell.angle_gamma   90.00
#
_symmetry.space_group_name_H-M   'P 1'
#
loop_
_entity.id
_entity.type
_entity.pdbx_description
1 polymer ?
#
loop_
_entity_poly.entity_id
_entity_poly.type
_entity_poly.pdbx_seq_one_letter_code
_entity_poly.pdbx_strand_id
1 'polypeptide(L)' 'MSALATTTKKDAYERLLRICEKQGAELDQFLLDVQGTVADEDFAKLRLMVGEIMGYGHYDRFVAIAQEFPELKPAWMT' A
#
# COMPACT_ATOMS: atom_id res chain seq x y z
N MET A 1 -29.67 21.39 1.60
CA MET A 1 -29.67 19.91 1.57
C MET A 1 -28.47 19.49 0.72
N SER A 2 -27.43 18.93 1.34
CA SER A 2 -26.26 18.47 0.59
C SER A 2 -26.62 17.10 0.00
N ALA A 3 -26.61 16.98 -1.33
CA ALA A 3 -26.73 15.67 -1.97
C ALA A 3 -25.55 14.82 -1.47
N LEU A 4 -25.84 13.70 -0.80
CA LEU A 4 -24.83 12.69 -0.50
C LEU A 4 -24.31 12.20 -1.85
N ALA A 5 -23.11 12.63 -2.23
CA ALA A 5 -22.42 12.09 -3.39
C ALA A 5 -22.36 10.57 -3.23
N THR A 6 -23.09 9.84 -4.08
CA THR A 6 -23.14 8.39 -4.00
C THR A 6 -21.82 7.86 -4.55
N THR A 7 -20.91 7.47 -3.67
CA THR A 7 -19.63 6.84 -4.03
C THR A 7 -19.91 5.54 -4.76
N THR A 8 -19.37 5.37 -5.98
CA THR A 8 -19.50 4.09 -6.69
C THR A 8 -18.58 3.04 -6.06
N LYS A 9 -18.84 1.75 -6.32
CA LYS A 9 -17.96 0.65 -5.86
C LYS A 9 -16.51 0.86 -6.31
N LYS A 10 -16.32 1.31 -7.55
CA LYS A 10 -15.02 1.64 -8.13
C LYS A 10 -14.34 2.79 -7.40
N ASP A 11 -15.05 3.89 -7.15
CA ASP A 11 -14.48 5.04 -6.42
C ASP A 11 -14.02 4.66 -5.01
N ALA A 12 -14.76 3.76 -4.35
CA ALA A 12 -14.39 3.26 -3.03
C ALA A 12 -13.11 2.41 -3.08
N TYR A 13 -12.97 1.54 -4.07
CA TYR A 13 -11.74 0.76 -4.26
C TYR A 13 -10.56 1.63 -4.67
N GLU A 14 -10.74 2.58 -5.59
CA GLU A 14 -9.69 3.51 -5.96
C GLU A 14 -9.19 4.30 -4.74
N ARG A 15 -10.11 4.77 -3.89
CA ARG A 15 -9.74 5.44 -2.64
C ARG A 15 -8.98 4.52 -1.68
N LEU A 16 -9.37 3.25 -1.57
CA LEU A 16 -8.66 2.27 -0.76
C LEU A 16 -7.23 2.04 -1.28
N LEU A 17 -7.07 1.84 -2.60
CA LEU A 17 -5.76 1.64 -3.23
C LEU A 17 -4.82 2.81 -2.96
N ARG A 18 -5.30 4.06 -3.13
CA ARG A 18 -4.51 5.27 -2.82
C ARG A 18 -4.06 5.33 -1.35
N ILE A 19 -4.88 4.84 -0.41
CA ILE A 19 -4.50 4.79 1.01
C ILE A 19 -3.38 3.76 1.22
N CYS A 20 -3.50 2.57 0.63
CA CYS A 20 -2.47 1.54 0.69
C CYS A 20 -1.15 2.02 0.05
N GLU A 21 -1.21 2.70 -1.10
CA GLU A 21 -0.04 3.28 -1.76
C GLU A 21 0.64 4.35 -0.88
N LYS A 22 -0.15 5.24 -0.26
CA LYS A 22 0.36 6.25 0.67
C LYS A 22 1.05 5.60 1.88
N GLN A 23 0.45 4.56 2.45
CA GLN A 23 1.07 3.81 3.55
C GLN A 23 2.39 3.17 3.11
N GLY A 24 2.43 2.54 1.94
CA GLY A 24 3.65 1.96 1.39
C GLY A 24 4.76 3.01 1.25
N ALA A 25 4.44 4.17 0.69
CA ALA A 25 5.40 5.28 0.56
C ALA A 25 5.91 5.80 1.92
N GLU A 26 5.03 5.89 2.93
CA GLU A 26 5.44 6.29 4.29
C GLU A 26 6.36 5.25 4.96
N LEU A 27 6.12 3.95 4.73
CA LEU A 27 6.98 2.88 5.23
C LEU A 27 8.33 2.84 4.52
N ASP A 28 8.36 3.05 3.20
CA ASP A 28 9.61 3.15 2.44
C ASP A 28 10.43 4.36 2.90
N GLN A 29 9.78 5.52 3.10
CA GLN A 29 10.45 6.70 3.63
C GLN A 29 11.01 6.45 5.04
N PHE A 30 10.25 5.77 5.91
CA PHE A 30 10.75 5.37 7.23
C PHE A 30 12.03 4.54 7.13
N LEU A 31 12.10 3.57 6.22
CA LEU A 31 13.32 2.76 6.02
C LEU A 31 14.50 3.63 5.57
N LEU A 32 14.27 4.59 4.66
CA LEU A 32 15.32 5.52 4.23
C LEU A 32 15.81 6.39 5.38
N ASP A 33 14.91 6.89 6.23
CA ASP A 33 15.23 7.78 7.33
C ASP A 33 16.09 7.09 8.41
N VAL A 34 15.84 5.80 8.66
CA VAL A 34 16.60 5.03 9.67
C VAL A 34 17.86 4.37 9.11
N GLN A 35 18.04 4.35 7.79
CA GLN A 35 19.20 3.72 7.16
C GLN A 35 20.51 4.40 7.60
N GLY A 36 21.45 3.60 8.12
CA GLY A 36 22.75 4.10 8.60
C GLY A 36 22.68 4.84 9.95
N THR A 37 21.50 4.97 10.56
CA THR A 37 21.35 5.50 11.93
C THR A 37 21.14 4.41 12.97
N VAL A 38 20.78 3.19 12.53
CA VAL A 38 20.67 1.99 13.36
C VAL A 38 21.69 0.94 12.89
N ALA A 39 21.97 -0.05 13.74
CA ALA A 39 22.85 -1.16 13.38
C ALA A 39 22.27 -1.99 12.21
N ASP A 40 23.14 -2.53 11.36
CA ASP A 40 22.74 -3.25 10.15
C ASP A 40 21.81 -4.44 10.44
N GLU A 41 22.03 -5.17 11.53
CA GLU A 41 21.17 -6.28 11.94
C GLU A 41 19.75 -5.84 12.30
N ASP A 42 19.62 -4.68 12.95
CA ASP A 42 18.31 -4.14 13.32
C ASP A 42 17.62 -3.49 12.13
N PHE A 43 18.39 -2.85 11.24
CA PHE A 43 17.88 -2.38 9.96
C PHE A 43 17.32 -3.53 9.11
N ALA A 44 18.03 -4.66 9.05
CA ALA A 44 17.57 -5.85 8.33
C ALA A 44 16.25 -6.40 8.89
N LYS A 45 16.09 -6.41 10.23
CA LYS A 45 14.82 -6.79 10.88
C LYS A 45 13.70 -5.82 10.55
N LEU A 46 13.94 -4.52 10.60
CA LEU A 46 12.94 -3.50 10.26
C LEU A 46 12.49 -3.62 8.80
N ARG A 47 13.43 -3.82 7.88
CA ARG A 47 13.12 -4.06 6.46
C ARG A 47 12.26 -5.29 6.25
N LEU A 48 12.52 -6.38 6.98
CA LEU A 48 11.69 -7.59 6.93
C LEU A 48 10.27 -7.29 7.43
N MET A 49 10.12 -6.64 8.58
CA MET A 49 8.81 -6.29 9.15
C MET A 49 7.99 -5.40 8.20
N VAL A 50 8.62 -4.38 7.60
CA VAL A 50 7.96 -3.52 6.60
C VAL A 50 7.51 -4.34 5.39
N GLY A 51 8.36 -5.22 4.89
CA GLY A 51 8.03 -6.14 3.80
C GLY A 51 6.83 -7.05 4.13
N GLU A 52 6.76 -7.57 5.35
CA GLU A 52 5.64 -8.39 5.82
C GLU A 52 4.34 -7.58 5.94
N ILE A 53 4.40 -6.36 6.47
CA ILE A 53 3.25 -5.45 6.55
C ILE A 53 2.69 -5.15 5.15
N MET A 54 3.56 -4.85 4.19
CA MET A 54 3.14 -4.51 2.83
C MET A 54 2.68 -5.75 2.04
N GLY A 55 3.43 -6.85 2.14
CA GLY A 55 3.18 -8.09 1.43
C GLY A 55 1.96 -8.83 1.94
N TYR A 56 1.90 -9.17 3.22
CA TYR A 56 0.77 -9.91 3.79
C TYR A 56 -0.46 -9.02 4.04
N GLY A 57 -0.27 -7.72 4.26
CA GLY A 57 -1.38 -6.81 4.54
C GLY A 57 -2.25 -6.52 3.32
N HIS A 58 -1.63 -6.36 2.14
CA HIS A 58 -2.32 -5.78 0.99
C HIS A 58 -2.28 -6.60 -0.30
N TYR A 59 -1.27 -7.44 -0.52
CA TYR A 59 -1.04 -8.07 -1.83
C TYR A 59 -2.26 -8.83 -2.36
N ASP A 60 -2.83 -9.73 -1.56
CA ASP A 60 -4.00 -10.51 -1.95
C ASP A 60 -5.22 -9.62 -2.25
N ARG A 61 -5.33 -8.47 -1.56
CA ARG A 61 -6.39 -7.49 -1.78
C ARG A 61 -6.18 -6.71 -3.07
N PHE A 62 -4.95 -6.32 -3.38
CA PHE A 62 -4.59 -5.72 -4.67
C PHE A 62 -4.89 -6.68 -5.83
N VAL A 63 -4.55 -7.96 -5.70
CA VAL A 63 -4.89 -9.00 -6.71
C VAL A 63 -6.40 -9.10 -6.90
N ALA A 64 -7.17 -9.22 -5.82
CA ALA A 64 -8.63 -9.34 -5.90
C ALA A 64 -9.27 -8.09 -6.56
N ILE A 65 -8.81 -6.89 -6.20
CA ILE A 65 -9.31 -5.64 -6.80
C ILE A 65 -8.93 -5.55 -8.28
N ALA A 66 -7.70 -5.90 -8.66
CA ALA A 66 -7.26 -5.87 -10.06
C ALA A 66 -7.97 -6.92 -10.93
N GLN A 67 -8.37 -8.06 -10.36
CA GLN A 67 -9.21 -9.05 -11.05
C GLN A 67 -10.63 -8.51 -11.30
N GLU A 68 -11.19 -7.76 -10.35
CA GLU A 68 -12.52 -7.16 -10.49
C GLU A 68 -12.52 -5.89 -11.37
N PHE A 69 -11.48 -5.07 -11.25
CA PHE A 69 -11.27 -3.81 -11.98
C PHE A 69 -9.86 -3.79 -12.60
N PRO A 70 -9.66 -4.39 -13.79
CA PRO A 70 -8.36 -4.46 -14.44
C PRO A 70 -7.69 -3.10 -14.68
N GLU A 71 -8.47 -2.03 -14.84
CA GLU A 71 -7.98 -0.67 -14.98
C GLU A 71 -7.40 -0.05 -13.70
N LEU A 72 -7.68 -0.66 -12.54
CA LEU A 72 -7.11 -0.27 -11.25
C LEU A 72 -5.84 -1.07 -10.90
N LYS A 73 -5.34 -1.90 -11.83
CA LYS A 73 -4.13 -2.70 -11.63
C LYS A 73 -2.92 -1.78 -11.38
N PRO A 74 -2.23 -1.90 -10.24
CA PRO A 74 -1.02 -1.11 -9.96
C PRO A 74 0.12 -1.43 -10.93
N ALA A 75 0.94 -0.43 -11.24
CA ALA A 75 2.07 -0.56 -12.17
C ALA A 75 3.15 -1.56 -11.72
N TRP A 76 3.29 -1.79 -10.42
CA TRP A 76 4.22 -2.79 -9.88
C TRP A 76 3.72 -4.24 -10.04
N MET A 77 2.45 -4.44 -10.43
CA MET A 77 1.87 -5.77 -10.73
C MET A 77 1.91 -6.14 -12.22
N THR A 78 2.36 -5.24 -13.09
CA THR A 78 2.39 -5.47 -14.55
C THR A 78 3.55 -6.33 -15.00
#